data_AF-A0A3L8C0Q0-F1
#
_entry.id   AF-A0A3L8C0Q0-F1
#
_cell.length_a   1.000
_cell.length_b   1.000
_cell.length_c   1.000
_cell.angle_alpha   90.00
_cell.angle_beta   90.00
_cell.angle_gamma   90.00
#
_symmetry.space_group_name_H-M   'P 1'
#
loop_
_entity.id
_entity.type
_entity.pdbx_description
1 polymer ?
#
loop_
_entity_poly.entity_id
_entity_poly.type
_entity_poly.pdbx_seq_one_letter_code
_entity_poly.pdbx_strand_id
1 'polypeptide(L)'
;MSNKNKSNWKAKVERGFESLGLSMGRHPWYWLLCCLVIVGAMSSQLPRLEQDTSIEGFLEKGSPEILLYDHFKETFGRDEVFIITIEVDDIFNQNFATQLHALHRQLEDEVPYVDTVDSLVNARYTHGADDTLFIEELLPEVLPDDPVELQKLKDYAFNSDNYKNFLISGDGRMIAMLVRLDSFLNVKDKQGNWHRGYLGEQESGEAEIKIQ
;
A
#
# COMPACT_ATOMS: atom_id res chain seq x y z
N MET A 1 -12.41 -51.42 43.13
CA MET A 1 -12.50 -51.46 41.65
C MET A 1 -11.18 -50.98 41.07
N SER A 2 -10.28 -51.90 40.70
CA SER A 2 -8.88 -51.61 40.34
C SER A 2 -8.64 -51.81 38.84
N ASN A 3 -8.62 -50.68 38.12
CA ASN A 3 -7.68 -50.25 37.08
C ASN A 3 -6.81 -51.29 36.31
N LYS A 4 -7.40 -52.35 35.73
CA LYS A 4 -6.68 -53.33 34.89
C LYS A 4 -6.33 -52.84 33.46
N ASN A 5 -6.97 -51.75 32.99
CA ASN A 5 -6.77 -51.24 31.62
C ASN A 5 -5.61 -50.23 31.48
N LYS A 6 -5.12 -49.60 32.56
CA LYS A 6 -4.03 -48.61 32.46
C LYS A 6 -2.65 -49.22 32.22
N SER A 7 -2.38 -50.48 32.59
CA SER A 7 -1.04 -51.09 32.38
C SER A 7 -0.85 -51.62 30.95
N ASN A 8 -1.90 -52.17 30.33
CA ASN A 8 -1.82 -52.74 28.99
C ASN A 8 -1.56 -51.70 27.89
N TRP A 9 -2.11 -50.49 28.03
CA TRP A 9 -1.84 -49.39 27.11
C TRP A 9 -0.39 -48.91 27.23
N LYS A 10 0.10 -48.71 28.46
CA LYS A 10 1.48 -48.24 28.70
C LYS A 10 2.50 -49.24 28.16
N ALA A 11 2.32 -50.52 28.45
CA ALA A 11 3.21 -51.56 27.96
C ALA A 11 3.20 -51.73 26.43
N LYS A 12 2.09 -51.41 25.76
CA LYS A 12 2.03 -51.37 24.28
C LYS A 12 2.77 -50.16 23.72
N VAL A 13 2.64 -49.01 24.37
CA VAL A 13 3.35 -47.78 23.99
C VAL A 13 4.86 -47.94 24.21
N GLU A 14 5.28 -48.49 25.36
CA GLU A 14 6.69 -48.77 25.68
C GLU A 14 7.33 -49.70 24.64
N ARG A 15 6.67 -50.82 24.31
CA ARG A 15 7.16 -51.73 23.24
C ARG A 15 7.18 -51.06 21.86
N GLY A 16 6.24 -50.16 21.60
CA GLY A 16 6.21 -49.36 20.37
C GLY A 16 7.42 -48.44 20.27
N PHE A 17 7.73 -47.69 21.33
CA PHE A 17 8.90 -46.82 21.39
C PHE A 17 10.22 -47.60 21.35
N GLU A 18 10.30 -48.74 22.04
CA GLU A 18 11.47 -49.62 22.01
C GLU A 18 11.73 -50.14 20.59
N SER A 19 10.68 -50.65 19.91
CA SER A 19 10.79 -51.12 18.52
C SER A 19 11.13 -49.99 17.54
N LEU A 20 10.62 -48.77 17.76
CA LEU A 20 10.96 -47.60 16.96
C LEU A 20 12.43 -47.20 17.15
N GLY A 21 12.91 -47.14 18.39
CA GLY A 21 14.30 -46.80 18.70
C GLY A 21 15.30 -47.81 18.13
N LEU A 22 15.01 -49.11 18.24
CA LEU A 22 15.83 -50.17 17.64
C LEU A 22 15.81 -50.11 16.10
N SER A 23 14.67 -49.79 15.49
CA SER A 23 14.56 -49.62 14.03
C SER A 23 15.34 -48.39 13.53
N MET A 24 15.29 -47.28 14.28
CA MET A 24 16.07 -46.07 14.02
C MET A 24 17.57 -46.32 14.11
N GLY A 25 18.04 -47.02 15.14
CA GLY A 25 19.45 -47.35 15.31
C GLY A 25 19.99 -48.32 14.24
N ARG A 26 19.16 -49.23 13.74
CA ARG A 26 19.59 -50.22 12.74
C ARG A 26 19.68 -49.66 11.32
N HIS A 27 18.88 -48.65 10.98
CA HIS A 27 18.95 -47.99 9.68
C HIS A 27 18.76 -46.46 9.79
N PRO A 28 19.74 -45.73 10.35
CA PRO A 28 19.60 -44.30 10.63
C PRO A 28 19.38 -43.46 9.35
N TRP A 29 19.91 -43.89 8.22
CA TRP A 29 19.83 -43.14 6.97
C TRP A 29 18.40 -43.07 6.39
N TYR A 30 17.59 -44.13 6.50
CA TYR A 30 16.19 -44.11 6.05
C TYR A 30 15.35 -43.12 6.87
N TRP A 31 15.60 -43.05 8.18
CA TRP A 31 14.90 -42.13 9.06
C TRP A 31 15.32 -40.68 8.83
N LEU A 32 16.61 -40.42 8.62
CA LEU A 32 17.10 -39.10 8.20
C LEU A 32 16.49 -38.66 6.88
N LEU A 33 16.44 -39.56 5.87
CA LEU A 33 15.81 -39.28 4.59
C LEU A 33 14.31 -39.02 4.75
N CYS A 34 13.61 -39.82 5.56
CA CYS A 34 12.18 -39.62 5.85
C CYS A 34 11.91 -38.26 6.51
N CYS A 35 12.68 -37.89 7.53
CA CYS A 35 12.58 -36.56 8.15
C CYS A 35 12.84 -35.44 7.15
N LEU A 36 13.88 -35.59 6.31
CA LEU A 36 14.22 -34.60 5.29
C LEU A 36 13.11 -34.46 4.24
N VAL A 37 12.47 -35.56 3.82
CA VAL A 37 11.33 -35.55 2.91
C VAL A 37 10.12 -34.86 3.55
N ILE A 38 9.81 -35.13 4.82
CA ILE A 38 8.70 -34.48 5.53
C ILE A 38 8.95 -32.98 5.67
N VAL A 39 10.14 -32.58 6.10
CA VAL A 39 10.53 -31.16 6.21
C VAL A 39 10.49 -30.50 4.83
N GLY A 40 11.03 -31.15 3.80
CA GLY A 40 10.98 -30.64 2.42
C GLY A 40 9.56 -30.47 1.90
N ALA A 41 8.65 -31.39 2.21
CA ALA A 41 7.23 -31.31 1.84
C ALA A 41 6.46 -30.23 2.60
N MET A 42 6.81 -29.94 3.86
CA MET A 42 6.25 -28.82 4.60
C MET A 42 6.82 -27.49 4.09
N SER A 43 8.13 -27.43 3.86
CA SER A 43 8.81 -26.24 3.35
C SER A 43 8.43 -25.89 1.91
N SER A 44 8.03 -26.87 1.08
CA SER A 44 7.54 -26.60 -0.27
C SER A 44 6.23 -25.81 -0.30
N GLN A 45 5.51 -25.73 0.83
CA GLN A 45 4.29 -24.95 0.99
C GLN A 45 4.55 -23.54 1.56
N LEU A 46 5.78 -23.23 2.06
CA LEU A 46 6.14 -21.89 2.51
C LEU A 46 5.94 -20.80 1.45
N PRO A 47 6.27 -21.02 0.15
CA PRO A 47 6.01 -20.02 -0.89
C PRO A 47 4.53 -19.71 -1.16
N ARG A 48 3.61 -20.51 -0.61
CA ARG A 48 2.15 -20.29 -0.72
C ARG A 48 1.56 -19.62 0.52
N LEU A 49 2.41 -19.27 1.49
CA LEU A 49 1.98 -18.52 2.66
C LEU A 49 1.77 -17.07 2.23
N GLU A 50 0.52 -16.73 1.95
CA GLU A 50 0.11 -15.35 1.69
C GLU A 50 -0.04 -14.61 3.02
N GLN A 51 0.57 -13.42 3.09
CA GLN A 51 0.51 -12.57 4.27
C GLN A 51 -0.55 -11.51 4.03
N ASP A 52 -1.79 -11.80 4.45
CA ASP A 52 -2.85 -10.81 4.44
C ASP A 52 -2.58 -9.76 5.54
N THR A 53 -2.01 -8.62 5.16
CA THR A 53 -1.77 -7.48 6.07
C THR A 53 -2.87 -6.42 5.98
N SER A 54 -3.99 -6.74 5.33
CA SER A 54 -5.12 -5.82 5.21
C SER A 54 -5.83 -5.70 6.57
N ILE A 55 -6.34 -4.50 6.89
CA ILE A 55 -7.18 -4.31 8.10
C ILE A 55 -8.50 -5.09 7.93
N GLU A 56 -8.90 -5.28 6.68
CA GLU A 56 -10.06 -6.03 6.21
C GLU A 56 -9.99 -7.52 6.61
N GLY A 57 -8.80 -8.11 6.66
CA GLY A 57 -8.57 -9.48 7.13
C GLY A 57 -8.93 -9.71 8.62
N PHE A 58 -9.11 -8.64 9.40
CA PHE A 58 -9.56 -8.71 10.80
C PHE A 58 -11.09 -8.61 10.97
N LEU A 59 -11.84 -8.27 9.90
CA LEU A 59 -13.29 -8.19 9.92
C LEU A 59 -13.92 -9.57 9.62
N GLU A 60 -15.11 -9.81 10.15
CA GLU A 60 -15.82 -11.07 9.90
C GLU A 60 -16.24 -11.15 8.43
N LYS A 61 -15.77 -12.19 7.72
CA LYS A 61 -16.04 -12.35 6.28
C LYS A 61 -17.55 -12.33 6.01
N GLY A 62 -18.00 -11.46 5.11
CA GLY A 62 -19.39 -11.34 4.68
C GLY A 62 -20.30 -10.53 5.61
N SER A 63 -19.72 -9.82 6.59
CA SER A 63 -20.49 -8.93 7.44
C SER A 63 -21.03 -7.71 6.65
N PRO A 64 -22.18 -7.12 7.03
CA PRO A 64 -22.75 -5.96 6.35
C PRO A 64 -21.81 -4.73 6.38
N GLU A 65 -20.88 -4.67 7.34
CA GLU A 65 -19.87 -3.64 7.47
C GLU A 65 -18.83 -3.68 6.33
N ILE A 66 -18.42 -4.88 5.89
CA ILE A 66 -17.50 -5.03 4.74
C ILE A 66 -18.17 -4.51 3.46
N LEU A 67 -19.43 -4.90 3.21
CA LEU A 67 -20.18 -4.44 2.04
C LEU A 67 -20.37 -2.91 2.03
N LEU A 68 -20.63 -2.31 3.20
CA LEU A 68 -20.74 -0.86 3.32
C LEU A 68 -19.40 -0.16 3.05
N TYR A 69 -18.31 -0.73 3.56
CA TYR A 69 -16.96 -0.23 3.36
C TYR A 69 -16.50 -0.36 1.90
N ASP A 70 -16.85 -1.46 1.22
CA ASP A 70 -16.59 -1.63 -0.22
C ASP A 70 -17.37 -0.63 -1.06
N HIS A 71 -18.66 -0.42 -0.78
CA HIS A 71 -19.45 0.62 -1.45
C HIS A 71 -18.92 2.03 -1.18
N PHE A 72 -18.41 2.30 0.02
CA PHE A 72 -17.75 3.57 0.34
C PHE A 72 -16.50 3.77 -0.53
N LYS A 73 -15.64 2.75 -0.64
CA LYS A 73 -14.48 2.77 -1.52
C LYS A 73 -14.87 2.89 -3.00
N GLU A 74 -15.98 2.30 -3.44
CA GLU A 74 -16.51 2.46 -4.81
C GLU A 74 -16.86 3.91 -5.12
N THR A 75 -17.45 4.60 -4.15
CA THR A 75 -17.99 5.95 -4.34
C THR A 75 -16.92 7.03 -4.14
N PHE A 76 -16.02 6.86 -3.19
CA PHE A 76 -15.08 7.89 -2.75
C PHE A 76 -13.60 7.57 -3.04
N GLY A 77 -13.28 6.36 -3.52
CA GLY A 77 -11.92 5.87 -3.70
C GLY A 77 -11.31 5.30 -2.41
N ARG A 78 -10.06 4.82 -2.50
CA ARG A 78 -9.28 4.43 -1.30
C ARG A 78 -8.84 5.67 -0.53
N ASP A 79 -8.78 5.57 0.81
CA ASP A 79 -8.29 6.65 1.67
C ASP A 79 -6.75 6.74 1.73
N GLU A 80 -6.07 5.84 1.03
CA GLU A 80 -4.62 5.72 1.04
C GLU A 80 -3.96 6.81 0.21
N VAL A 81 -3.18 7.64 0.89
CA VAL A 81 -2.38 8.71 0.29
C VAL A 81 -0.94 8.53 0.69
N PHE A 82 -0.04 8.53 -0.30
CA PHE A 82 1.39 8.61 -0.05
C PHE A 82 1.80 10.08 0.05
N ILE A 83 2.45 10.45 1.14
CA ILE A 83 2.93 11.81 1.35
C ILE A 83 4.44 11.82 1.15
N ILE A 84 4.89 12.59 0.17
CA ILE A 84 6.31 12.86 -0.09
C ILE A 84 6.61 14.26 0.45
N THR A 85 7.54 14.36 1.40
CA THR A 85 7.98 15.64 1.95
C THR A 85 9.36 16.00 1.39
N ILE A 86 9.51 17.21 0.87
CA ILE A 86 10.74 17.71 0.26
C ILE A 86 11.23 18.89 1.08
N GLU A 87 12.49 18.81 1.56
CA GLU A 87 13.16 19.94 2.20
C GLU A 87 13.78 20.86 1.13
N VAL A 88 13.56 22.16 1.27
CA VAL A 88 14.03 23.18 0.34
C VAL A 88 14.39 24.46 1.10
N ASP A 89 15.43 25.17 0.64
CA ASP A 89 15.81 26.46 1.23
C ASP A 89 14.89 27.61 0.80
N ASP A 90 14.56 27.70 -0.48
CA ASP A 90 13.58 28.64 -1.04
C ASP A 90 12.70 27.95 -2.08
N ILE A 91 11.40 27.94 -1.83
CA ILE A 91 10.35 27.38 -2.69
C ILE A 91 10.28 28.13 -4.03
N PHE A 92 10.60 29.42 -4.03
CA PHE A 92 10.56 30.28 -5.22
C PHE A 92 11.94 30.43 -5.84
N ASN A 93 12.61 29.31 -6.02
CA ASN A 93 13.85 29.19 -6.76
C ASN A 93 13.56 28.57 -8.13
N GLN A 94 14.09 29.17 -9.20
CA GLN A 94 13.83 28.69 -10.57
C GLN A 94 14.26 27.23 -10.78
N ASN A 95 15.40 26.81 -10.24
CA ASN A 95 15.85 25.42 -10.35
C ASN A 95 14.93 24.47 -9.58
N PHE A 96 14.45 24.89 -8.40
CA PHE A 96 13.52 24.10 -7.62
C PHE A 96 12.17 23.96 -8.32
N ALA A 97 11.60 25.05 -8.84
CA ALA A 97 10.34 25.04 -9.58
C ALA A 97 10.42 24.07 -10.78
N THR A 98 11.47 24.16 -11.60
CA THR A 98 11.67 23.22 -12.72
C THR A 98 11.75 21.76 -12.25
N GLN A 99 12.50 21.48 -11.18
CA GLN A 99 12.67 20.13 -10.66
C GLN A 99 11.37 19.56 -10.08
N LEU A 100 10.60 20.37 -9.34
CA LEU A 100 9.34 19.94 -8.75
C LEU A 100 8.31 19.63 -9.85
N HIS A 101 8.25 20.46 -10.89
CA HIS A 101 7.40 20.24 -12.06
C HIS A 101 7.79 18.97 -12.83
N ALA A 102 9.08 18.70 -12.97
CA ALA A 102 9.57 17.47 -13.58
C ALA A 102 9.21 16.24 -12.74
N LEU A 103 9.43 16.30 -11.41
CA LEU A 103 9.10 15.21 -10.49
C LEU A 103 7.59 14.92 -10.49
N HIS A 104 6.76 15.97 -10.44
CA HIS A 104 5.30 15.83 -10.48
C HIS A 104 4.86 15.09 -11.74
N ARG A 105 5.34 15.52 -12.92
CA ARG A 105 5.04 14.85 -14.20
C ARG A 105 5.56 13.41 -14.24
N GLN A 106 6.77 13.16 -13.76
CA GLN A 106 7.32 11.79 -13.71
C GLN A 106 6.49 10.87 -12.81
N LEU A 107 5.97 11.36 -11.69
CA LEU A 107 5.11 10.57 -10.82
C LEU A 107 3.77 10.25 -11.49
N GLU A 108 3.16 11.20 -12.20
CA GLU A 108 1.89 10.96 -12.91
C GLU A 108 2.06 10.09 -14.16
N ASP A 109 3.11 10.31 -14.95
CA ASP A 109 3.28 9.67 -16.27
C ASP A 109 4.01 8.33 -16.22
N GLU A 110 5.00 8.18 -15.33
CA GLU A 110 5.92 7.03 -15.35
C GLU A 110 5.64 6.00 -14.25
N VAL A 111 5.04 6.41 -13.13
CA VAL A 111 4.81 5.49 -12.00
C VAL A 111 3.47 4.76 -12.19
N PRO A 112 3.48 3.42 -12.26
CA PRO A 112 2.25 2.67 -12.47
C PRO A 112 1.32 2.81 -11.26
N TYR A 113 0.01 2.82 -11.55
CA TYR A 113 -1.07 2.91 -10.57
C TYR A 113 -1.17 4.22 -9.80
N VAL A 114 -0.43 5.27 -10.18
CA VAL A 114 -0.71 6.63 -9.70
C VAL A 114 -1.94 7.17 -10.45
N ASP A 115 -2.91 7.69 -9.70
CA ASP A 115 -4.11 8.35 -10.24
C ASP A 115 -3.89 9.85 -10.35
N THR A 116 -3.52 10.49 -9.23
CA THR A 116 -3.30 11.94 -9.18
C THR A 116 -2.16 12.30 -8.24
N VAL A 117 -1.42 13.35 -8.56
CA VAL A 117 -0.44 13.96 -7.66
C VAL A 117 -0.90 15.38 -7.30
N ASP A 118 -1.13 15.65 -6.02
CA ASP A 118 -1.43 16.99 -5.51
C ASP A 118 -0.16 17.63 -4.93
N SER A 119 0.24 18.80 -5.42
CA SER A 119 1.43 19.51 -4.94
C SER A 119 1.37 21.02 -5.21
N LEU A 120 2.44 21.76 -4.91
CA LEU A 120 2.51 23.18 -5.30
C LEU A 120 2.43 23.43 -6.81
N VAL A 121 2.69 22.41 -7.63
CA VAL A 121 2.60 22.48 -9.09
C VAL A 121 1.16 22.74 -9.55
N ASN A 122 0.19 22.08 -8.93
CA ASN A 122 -1.23 22.23 -9.27
C ASN A 122 -1.99 23.18 -8.32
N ALA A 123 -1.29 23.76 -7.33
CA ALA A 123 -1.83 24.78 -6.46
C ALA A 123 -2.16 26.08 -7.21
N ARG A 124 -3.21 26.76 -6.77
CA ARG A 124 -3.77 27.93 -7.46
C ARG A 124 -3.59 29.23 -6.69
N TYR A 125 -3.12 30.25 -7.40
CA TYR A 125 -3.20 31.63 -6.97
C TYR A 125 -4.51 32.20 -7.50
N THR A 126 -5.44 32.55 -6.60
CA THR A 126 -6.76 33.06 -6.97
C THR A 126 -6.99 34.40 -6.32
N HIS A 127 -7.19 35.42 -7.14
CA HIS A 127 -7.41 36.79 -6.68
C HIS A 127 -8.42 37.54 -7.56
N GLY A 128 -9.09 38.53 -6.98
CA GLY A 128 -10.00 39.42 -7.71
C GLY A 128 -9.32 40.74 -8.04
N ALA A 129 -9.45 41.22 -9.28
CA ALA A 129 -9.08 42.57 -9.70
C ALA A 129 -10.06 43.08 -10.77
N ASP A 130 -10.47 44.35 -10.68
CA ASP A 130 -11.35 45.03 -11.65
C ASP A 130 -12.60 44.21 -12.05
N ASP A 131 -13.38 43.77 -11.06
CA ASP A 131 -14.56 42.89 -11.22
C ASP A 131 -14.29 41.56 -11.94
N THR A 132 -13.02 41.16 -12.06
CA THR A 132 -12.58 39.91 -12.70
C THR A 132 -11.89 39.01 -11.69
N LEU A 133 -12.19 37.71 -11.77
CA LEU A 133 -11.51 36.67 -10.98
C LEU A 133 -10.39 36.06 -11.82
N PHE A 134 -9.16 36.15 -11.33
CA PHE A 134 -7.99 35.54 -11.92
C PHE A 134 -7.67 34.22 -11.19
N ILE A 135 -7.41 33.18 -11.97
CA ILE A 135 -7.01 31.86 -11.48
C ILE A 135 -5.72 31.49 -12.19
N GLU A 136 -4.63 31.54 -11.44
CA GLU A 136 -3.27 31.34 -11.93
C GLU A 136 -2.58 30.21 -11.16
N GLU A 137 -1.41 29.79 -11.63
CA GLU A 137 -0.57 28.81 -10.93
C GLU A 137 0.15 29.47 -9.76
N LEU A 138 0.14 28.81 -8.60
CA LEU A 138 0.86 29.30 -7.43
C LEU A 138 2.38 29.19 -7.59
N LEU A 139 2.84 28.13 -8.26
CA LEU A 139 4.25 27.91 -8.55
C LEU A 139 4.39 27.57 -10.04
N PRO A 140 4.43 28.57 -10.93
CA PRO A 140 4.63 28.33 -12.35
C PRO A 140 6.02 27.73 -12.61
N GLU A 141 6.15 26.94 -13.68
CA GLU A 141 7.44 26.30 -14.04
C GLU A 141 8.54 27.35 -14.30
N VAL A 142 8.16 28.49 -14.89
CA VAL A 142 9.02 29.66 -15.04
C VAL A 142 8.51 30.75 -14.09
N LEU A 143 9.35 31.13 -13.14
CA LEU A 143 9.00 32.15 -12.16
C LEU A 143 8.97 33.55 -12.80
N PRO A 144 8.10 34.46 -12.31
CA PRO A 144 8.08 35.84 -12.78
C PRO A 144 9.44 36.53 -12.59
N ASP A 145 9.93 37.20 -13.65
CA ASP A 145 11.14 38.02 -13.59
C ASP A 145 10.93 39.33 -12.79
N ASP A 146 9.67 39.79 -12.69
CA ASP A 146 9.31 40.98 -11.93
C ASP A 146 9.37 40.68 -10.41
N PRO A 147 10.26 41.34 -9.65
CA PRO A 147 10.35 41.14 -8.20
C PRO A 147 9.06 41.47 -7.46
N VAL A 148 8.24 42.39 -7.98
CA VAL A 148 6.97 42.79 -7.34
C VAL A 148 5.94 41.66 -7.46
N GLU A 149 5.80 41.08 -8.65
CA GLU A 149 4.88 39.96 -8.86
C GLU A 149 5.34 38.71 -8.11
N LEU A 150 6.65 38.42 -8.12
CA LEU A 150 7.19 37.31 -7.34
C LEU A 150 6.95 37.47 -5.84
N GLN A 151 7.07 38.69 -5.31
CA GLN A 151 6.81 38.95 -3.89
C GLN A 151 5.33 38.77 -3.54
N LYS A 152 4.40 39.19 -4.41
CA LYS A 152 2.95 38.95 -4.21
C LYS A 152 2.65 37.46 -4.12
N LEU A 153 3.24 36.66 -5.00
CA LEU A 153 3.07 35.22 -5.04
C LEU A 153 3.60 34.54 -3.76
N LYS A 154 4.79 34.98 -3.29
CA LYS A 154 5.38 34.58 -2.00
C LYS A 154 4.43 34.88 -0.84
N ASP A 155 3.96 36.13 -0.76
CA ASP A 155 3.09 36.58 0.32
C ASP A 155 1.77 35.79 0.34
N TYR A 156 1.20 35.51 -0.84
CA TYR A 156 0.00 34.68 -0.93
C TYR A 156 0.26 33.23 -0.51
N ALA A 157 1.34 32.60 -0.98
CA ALA A 157 1.66 31.22 -0.65
C ALA A 157 1.86 31.00 0.85
N PHE A 158 2.60 31.90 1.52
CA PHE A 158 2.92 31.75 2.95
C PHE A 158 1.82 32.24 3.91
N ASN A 159 0.89 33.08 3.46
CA ASN A 159 -0.21 33.59 4.28
C ASN A 159 -1.56 32.94 3.99
N SER A 160 -1.68 32.15 2.92
CA SER A 160 -2.90 31.43 2.60
C SER A 160 -3.06 30.21 3.52
N ASP A 161 -4.18 30.16 4.24
CA ASP A 161 -4.59 29.01 5.07
C ASP A 161 -4.79 27.73 4.23
N ASN A 162 -4.95 27.86 2.91
CA ASN A 162 -5.09 26.72 2.01
C ASN A 162 -3.76 25.99 1.76
N TYR A 163 -2.62 26.64 1.99
CA TYR A 163 -1.30 26.09 1.66
C TYR A 163 -0.39 25.96 2.87
N LYS A 164 -0.45 26.93 3.79
CA LYS A 164 0.32 26.90 5.04
C LYS A 164 -0.14 25.75 5.94
N ASN A 165 0.82 24.99 6.46
CA ASN A 165 0.61 23.77 7.24
C ASN A 165 -0.17 22.67 6.50
N PHE A 166 -0.25 22.74 5.17
CA PHE A 166 -0.86 21.72 4.32
C PHE A 166 0.10 21.27 3.22
N LEU A 167 0.39 22.14 2.24
CA LEU A 167 1.40 21.89 1.21
C LEU A 167 2.76 22.52 1.53
N ILE A 168 2.78 23.55 2.40
CA ILE A 168 3.97 24.29 2.79
C ILE A 168 4.08 24.27 4.32
N SER A 169 5.24 23.94 4.87
CA SER A 169 5.46 24.01 6.32
C SER A 169 5.35 25.44 6.85
N GLY A 170 5.05 25.58 8.14
CA GLY A 170 4.92 26.90 8.78
C GLY A 170 6.17 27.78 8.70
N ASP A 171 7.35 27.18 8.52
CA ASP A 171 8.63 27.87 8.31
C ASP A 171 9.03 28.03 6.83
N GLY A 172 8.23 27.50 5.90
CA GLY A 172 8.46 27.61 4.45
C GLY A 172 9.61 26.75 3.90
N ARG A 173 10.15 25.82 4.70
CA ARG A 173 11.31 24.99 4.32
C ARG A 173 10.96 23.57 3.90
N MET A 174 9.70 23.16 4.03
CA MET A 174 9.23 21.85 3.58
C MET A 174 7.99 21.98 2.73
N ILE A 175 7.94 21.15 1.69
CA ILE A 175 6.80 21.02 0.79
C ILE A 175 6.28 19.60 0.85
N ALA A 176 4.95 19.44 0.84
CA ALA A 176 4.30 18.15 0.70
C ALA A 176 3.81 17.93 -0.73
N MET A 177 3.95 16.70 -1.21
CA MET A 177 3.26 16.17 -2.38
C MET A 177 2.41 14.98 -1.92
N LEU A 178 1.14 14.97 -2.28
CA LEU A 178 0.22 13.90 -1.99
C LEU A 178 0.03 13.07 -3.26
N VAL A 179 0.39 11.80 -3.22
CA VAL A 179 0.26 10.87 -4.33
C VAL A 179 -0.87 9.91 -4.02
N ARG A 180 -1.90 9.91 -4.87
CA ARG A 180 -3.05 9.02 -4.77
C ARG A 180 -2.90 7.89 -5.78
N LEU A 181 -3.20 6.67 -5.35
CA LEU A 181 -3.17 5.52 -6.23
C LEU A 181 -4.56 5.27 -6.83
N ASP A 182 -4.58 4.76 -8.06
CA ASP A 182 -5.79 4.23 -8.66
C ASP A 182 -6.26 3.04 -7.81
N SER A 183 -7.54 3.06 -7.47
CA SER A 183 -8.17 2.04 -6.65
C SER A 183 -8.67 0.86 -7.49
N PHE A 184 -8.65 0.98 -8.82
CA PHE A 184 -9.30 0.02 -9.70
C PHE A 184 -8.41 -0.40 -10.87
N LEU A 185 -8.39 -1.70 -11.12
CA LEU A 185 -7.82 -2.27 -12.34
C LEU A 185 -8.93 -2.84 -13.21
N ASN A 186 -8.79 -2.67 -14.52
CA ASN A 186 -9.57 -3.45 -15.46
C ASN A 186 -8.93 -4.84 -15.51
N VAL A 187 -9.54 -5.81 -14.85
CA VAL A 187 -9.09 -7.19 -14.84
C VAL A 187 -9.92 -7.98 -15.85
N LYS A 188 -9.27 -8.89 -16.60
CA LYS A 188 -10.01 -9.85 -17.44
C LYS A 188 -10.44 -11.03 -16.59
N ASP A 189 -11.73 -11.34 -16.62
CA ASP A 189 -12.23 -12.58 -16.05
C ASP A 189 -11.69 -13.79 -16.85
N LYS A 190 -11.91 -15.00 -16.32
CA LYS A 190 -11.52 -16.25 -17.00
C LYS A 190 -12.24 -16.47 -18.35
N GLN A 191 -13.28 -15.70 -18.65
CA GLN A 191 -14.04 -15.71 -19.90
C GLN A 191 -13.59 -14.62 -20.88
N GLY A 192 -12.60 -13.79 -20.50
CA GLY A 192 -12.05 -12.71 -21.31
C GLY A 192 -12.81 -11.39 -21.26
N ASN A 193 -13.84 -11.25 -20.40
CA ASN A 193 -14.54 -9.98 -20.22
C ASN A 193 -13.81 -9.09 -19.23
N TRP A 194 -13.82 -7.79 -19.51
CA TRP A 194 -13.29 -6.79 -18.60
C TRP A 194 -14.27 -6.53 -17.47
N HIS A 195 -13.78 -6.64 -16.24
CA HIS A 195 -14.48 -6.18 -15.04
C HIS A 195 -13.55 -5.26 -14.25
N ARG A 196 -14.14 -4.29 -13.54
CA ARG A 196 -13.42 -3.40 -12.65
C ARG A 196 -13.18 -4.16 -11.35
N GLY A 197 -11.92 -4.48 -11.04
CA GLY A 197 -11.51 -5.21 -9.84
C GLY A 197 -10.61 -4.36 -8.97
N TYR A 198 -10.70 -4.51 -7.65
CA TYR A 198 -9.88 -3.77 -6.71
C TYR A 198 -8.44 -4.27 -6.66
N LEU A 199 -7.48 -3.34 -6.56
CA LEU A 199 -6.09 -3.64 -6.19
C LEU A 199 -6.06 -4.25 -4.77
N GLY A 200 -6.02 -5.58 -4.70
CA GLY A 200 -6.05 -6.37 -3.46
C GLY A 200 -7.04 -7.54 -3.48
N GLU A 201 -8.09 -7.44 -4.30
CA GLU A 201 -9.13 -8.48 -4.40
C GLU A 201 -8.66 -9.72 -5.21
N GLN A 202 -7.65 -9.52 -6.07
CA GLN A 202 -7.03 -10.58 -6.85
C GLN A 202 -6.27 -11.58 -5.97
N GLU A 203 -5.68 -11.15 -4.85
CA GLU A 203 -5.02 -12.07 -3.90
C GLU A 203 -6.04 -12.91 -3.13
N SER A 204 -7.17 -12.33 -2.74
CA SER A 204 -8.24 -13.06 -2.04
C SER A 204 -8.94 -14.09 -2.93
N GLY A 205 -9.23 -13.72 -4.19
CA GLY A 205 -9.90 -14.60 -5.15
C GLY A 205 -9.04 -15.77 -5.66
N GLU A 206 -7.73 -15.58 -5.81
CA GLU A 206 -6.82 -16.69 -6.17
C GLU A 206 -6.59 -17.66 -5.00
N ALA A 207 -6.62 -17.16 -3.75
CA ALA A 207 -6.54 -17.99 -2.55
C ALA A 207 -7.76 -18.92 -2.42
N GLU A 208 -8.98 -18.43 -2.67
CA GLU A 208 -10.20 -19.25 -2.58
C GLU A 208 -10.26 -20.36 -3.64
N ILE A 209 -9.72 -20.12 -4.83
CA ILE A 209 -9.74 -21.11 -5.93
C ILE A 209 -8.69 -22.21 -5.73
N LYS A 210 -7.59 -21.96 -5.00
CA LYS A 210 -6.57 -22.97 -4.68
C LYS A 210 -6.94 -23.90 -3.53
N ILE A 211 -8.00 -23.57 -2.78
CA ILE A 211 -8.46 -24.33 -1.61
C ILE A 211 -9.59 -25.34 -1.97
N GLN A 212 -10.12 -25.30 -3.21
CA GLN A 212 -11.03 -26.33 -3.75
C GLN A 212 -10.32 -27.41 -4.57
#